data_AF-A0A0M2PXM1-F1
#
_entry.id   AF-A0A0M2PXM1-F1
#
_cell.length_a   1.000
_cell.length_b   1.000
_cell.length_c   1.000
_cell.angle_alpha   90.00
_cell.angle_beta   90.00
_cell.angle_gamma   90.00
#
_symmetry.space_group_name_H-M   'P 1'
#
loop_
_entity.id
_entity.type
_entity.pdbx_description
1 polymer ?
#
loop_
_entity_poly.entity_id
_entity_poly.type
_entity_poly.pdbx_seq_one_letter_code
_entity_poly.pdbx_strand_id
1 'polypeptide(L)'
;MALKYLTNGHYNRADGGFYTQTGQGKFYVATDNLQQIQYRGLLPEDLIEMVTLHQLHFDSSTKTGTIFHLMGCLSEFGKVGLTSIGDSLEEAEGHYQRAIAVLDQETQVRSPQAEPLPDPELPMGW
;
A
#
# COMPACT_ATOMS: atom_id res chain seq x y z
N MET A 1 6.36 3.81 -13.56
CA MET A 1 7.62 3.04 -13.58
C MET A 1 7.48 1.66 -12.98
N ALA A 2 6.90 1.50 -11.79
CA ALA A 2 6.75 0.21 -11.10
C ALA A 2 6.27 -0.94 -12.01
N LEU A 3 5.12 -0.79 -12.67
CA LEU A 3 4.52 -1.83 -13.52
C LEU A 3 5.50 -2.41 -14.56
N LYS A 4 6.30 -1.57 -15.22
CA LYS A 4 7.28 -2.01 -16.22
C LYS A 4 8.41 -2.83 -15.60
N TYR A 5 8.94 -2.39 -14.47
CA TYR A 5 10.06 -3.08 -13.81
C TYR A 5 9.64 -4.44 -13.23
N LEU A 6 8.42 -4.55 -12.73
CA LEU A 6 7.95 -5.75 -12.03
C LEU A 6 7.50 -6.87 -12.98
N THR A 7 6.88 -6.46 -14.07
CA THR A 7 6.31 -7.39 -15.07
C THR A 7 7.24 -7.62 -16.25
N ASN A 8 8.32 -6.82 -16.36
CA ASN A 8 9.21 -6.76 -17.50
C ASN A 8 8.47 -6.57 -18.84
N GLY A 9 7.27 -5.97 -18.75
CA GLY A 9 6.34 -5.80 -19.86
C GLY A 9 6.60 -4.52 -20.66
N HIS A 10 5.67 -4.24 -21.56
CA HIS A 10 5.74 -3.13 -22.49
C HIS A 10 4.38 -2.46 -22.66
N TYR A 11 4.41 -1.16 -22.92
CA TYR A 11 3.24 -0.37 -23.25
C TYR A 11 3.05 -0.38 -24.77
N ASN A 12 1.87 -0.77 -25.23
CA ASN A 12 1.49 -0.66 -26.63
C ASN A 12 0.81 0.69 -26.87
N ARG A 13 1.39 1.50 -27.76
CA ARG A 13 0.85 2.83 -28.07
C ARG A 13 -0.40 2.78 -28.96
N ALA A 14 -0.62 1.69 -29.69
CA ALA A 14 -1.70 1.60 -30.66
C ALA A 14 -3.07 1.44 -29.99
N ASP A 15 -3.15 0.63 -28.92
CA ASP A 15 -4.36 0.37 -28.14
C ASP A 15 -4.34 1.01 -26.74
N GLY A 16 -3.19 1.54 -26.32
CA GLY A 16 -3.02 2.15 -24.99
C GLY A 16 -2.90 1.13 -23.85
N GLY A 17 -2.76 -0.16 -24.17
CA GLY A 17 -2.66 -1.24 -23.19
C GLY A 17 -1.23 -1.45 -22.69
N PHE A 18 -1.12 -2.10 -21.52
CA PHE A 18 0.14 -2.60 -21.01
C PHE A 18 0.13 -4.13 -21.02
N TYR A 19 1.21 -4.73 -21.52
CA TYR A 19 1.29 -6.17 -21.74
C TYR A 19 2.57 -6.75 -21.15
N THR A 20 2.48 -7.94 -20.57
CA THR A 20 3.67 -8.72 -20.20
C THR A 20 4.46 -9.15 -21.44
N GLN A 21 5.62 -9.78 -21.24
CA GLN A 21 6.39 -10.37 -22.35
C GLN A 21 5.64 -11.50 -23.07
N THR A 22 4.73 -12.18 -22.38
CA THR A 22 3.90 -13.25 -22.95
C THR A 22 2.64 -12.73 -23.64
N GLY A 23 2.45 -11.40 -23.70
CA GLY A 23 1.29 -10.78 -24.32
C GLY A 23 0.05 -10.70 -23.42
N GLN A 24 0.17 -11.04 -22.14
CA GLN A 24 -0.94 -10.93 -21.18
C GLN A 24 -1.17 -9.45 -20.84
N GLY A 25 -2.41 -8.97 -20.98
CA GLY A 25 -2.79 -7.62 -20.60
C GLY A 25 -2.73 -7.43 -19.08
N LYS A 26 -2.22 -6.29 -18.62
CA LYS A 26 -2.13 -5.93 -17.21
C LYS A 26 -2.79 -4.59 -16.94
N PHE A 27 -3.55 -4.56 -15.85
CA PHE A 27 -4.26 -3.39 -15.35
C PHE A 27 -3.72 -3.05 -13.98
N TYR A 28 -3.83 -1.79 -13.57
CA TYR A 28 -3.35 -1.38 -12.27
C TYR A 28 -4.16 -0.23 -11.68
N VAL A 29 -4.21 -0.20 -10.35
CA VAL A 29 -4.63 0.94 -9.55
C VAL A 29 -3.41 1.39 -8.76
N ALA A 30 -3.06 2.67 -8.84
CA ALA A 30 -1.93 3.22 -8.13
C ALA A 30 -2.31 4.52 -7.42
N THR A 31 -1.84 4.66 -6.18
CA THR A 31 -1.94 5.88 -5.40
C THR A 31 -0.66 6.07 -4.60
N ASP A 32 -0.20 7.31 -4.47
CA ASP A 32 0.89 7.72 -3.58
C ASP A 32 0.36 8.47 -2.35
N ASN A 33 -0.96 8.59 -2.23
CA ASN A 33 -1.62 9.44 -1.24
C ASN A 33 -2.70 8.69 -0.46
N LEU A 34 -2.53 7.39 -0.24
CA LEU A 34 -3.36 6.68 0.75
C LEU A 34 -2.89 7.16 2.12
N GLN A 35 -3.69 8.02 2.73
CA GLN A 35 -3.37 8.68 3.98
C GLN A 35 -4.57 8.68 4.91
N GLN A 36 -4.36 8.18 6.12
CA GLN A 36 -5.35 8.19 7.18
C GLN A 36 -4.68 8.40 8.54
N ILE A 37 -5.36 9.09 9.46
CA ILE A 37 -4.77 9.40 10.75
C ILE A 37 -4.54 8.14 11.60
N GLN A 38 -5.42 7.14 11.47
CA GLN A 38 -5.29 5.87 12.16
C GLN A 38 -4.08 5.03 11.71
N TYR A 39 -3.47 5.35 10.56
CA TYR A 39 -2.27 4.62 10.09
C TYR A 39 -0.98 5.12 10.76
N ARG A 40 -1.04 6.22 11.51
CA ARG A 40 0.12 6.74 12.25
C ARG A 40 0.56 5.74 13.33
N GLY A 41 1.86 5.64 13.54
CA GLY A 41 2.48 4.68 14.44
C GLY A 41 2.68 3.29 13.84
N LEU A 42 2.09 2.98 12.66
CA LEU A 42 2.36 1.73 11.97
C LEU A 42 3.79 1.73 11.41
N LEU A 43 4.59 0.74 11.79
CA LEU A 43 5.96 0.62 11.31
C LEU A 43 5.99 -0.07 9.92
N PRO A 44 6.98 0.22 9.07
CA PRO A 44 7.15 -0.50 7.81
C PRO A 44 7.28 -2.02 7.98
N GLU A 45 7.85 -2.45 9.09
CA GLU A 45 8.01 -3.86 9.47
C GLU A 45 6.65 -4.53 9.67
N ASP A 46 5.75 -3.87 10.41
CA ASP A 46 4.37 -4.29 10.60
C ASP A 46 3.64 -4.39 9.27
N LEU A 47 3.83 -3.41 8.39
CA LEU A 47 3.22 -3.44 7.06
C LEU A 47 3.65 -4.67 6.26
N ILE A 48 4.94 -5.00 6.25
CA ILE A 48 5.45 -6.17 5.54
C ILE A 48 4.87 -7.47 6.13
N GLU A 49 4.78 -7.56 7.46
CA GLU A 49 4.18 -8.71 8.12
C GLU A 49 2.70 -8.86 7.74
N MET A 50 1.91 -7.79 7.83
CA MET A 50 0.49 -7.79 7.45
C MET A 50 0.29 -8.18 5.97
N VAL A 51 1.11 -7.63 5.07
CA VAL A 51 1.06 -7.95 3.64
C VAL A 51 1.36 -9.42 3.37
N THR A 52 2.25 -10.01 4.16
CA THR A 52 2.59 -11.43 4.08
C THR A 52 1.46 -12.30 4.63
N LEU A 53 0.97 -11.99 5.84
CA LEU A 53 -0.09 -12.73 6.53
C LEU A 53 -1.40 -12.75 5.71
N HIS A 54 -1.78 -11.61 5.14
CA HIS A 54 -3.01 -11.45 4.35
C HIS A 54 -2.83 -11.76 2.86
N GLN A 55 -1.65 -12.28 2.45
CA GLN A 55 -1.33 -12.62 1.06
C GLN A 55 -1.60 -11.48 0.06
N LEU A 56 -1.27 -10.25 0.46
CA LEU A 56 -1.42 -9.06 -0.39
C LEU A 56 -0.23 -8.80 -1.31
N HIS A 57 0.87 -9.52 -1.08
CA HIS A 57 2.12 -9.33 -1.79
C HIS A 57 1.97 -9.59 -3.29
N PHE A 58 2.84 -8.94 -4.05
CA PHE A 58 2.95 -9.19 -5.48
C PHE A 58 3.55 -10.57 -5.76
N ASP A 59 2.84 -11.36 -6.55
CA ASP A 59 3.30 -12.65 -7.03
C ASP A 59 4.09 -12.46 -8.33
N SER A 60 5.37 -12.83 -8.30
CA SER A 60 6.28 -12.71 -9.44
C SER A 60 6.01 -13.72 -10.56
N SER A 61 5.23 -14.79 -10.31
CA SER A 61 4.85 -15.79 -11.30
C SER A 61 3.66 -15.30 -12.14
N THR A 62 2.59 -14.83 -11.49
CA THR A 62 1.40 -14.32 -12.15
C THR A 62 1.56 -12.87 -12.59
N LYS A 63 2.51 -12.13 -11.99
CA LYS A 63 2.68 -10.68 -12.17
C LYS A 63 1.45 -9.89 -11.71
N THR A 64 0.79 -10.32 -10.63
CA THR A 64 -0.38 -9.67 -10.00
C THR A 64 -0.16 -9.46 -8.50
N GLY A 65 -1.02 -8.67 -7.86
CA GLY A 65 -0.95 -8.35 -6.42
C GLY A 65 -0.59 -6.89 -6.13
N THR A 66 -0.33 -6.58 -4.86
CA THR A 66 -0.12 -5.20 -4.40
C THR A 66 1.31 -4.97 -3.92
N ILE A 67 1.83 -3.78 -4.23
CA ILE A 67 3.16 -3.34 -3.83
C ILE A 67 3.02 -2.02 -3.11
N PHE A 68 3.62 -1.94 -1.93
CA PHE A 68 3.66 -0.74 -1.13
C PHE A 68 4.95 0.03 -1.39
N HIS A 69 4.85 1.35 -1.42
CA HIS A 69 5.94 2.28 -1.63
C HIS A 69 5.76 3.50 -0.71
N LEU A 70 6.80 4.32 -0.58
CA LEU A 70 6.81 5.49 0.34
C LEU A 70 6.57 5.15 1.82
N MET A 71 6.95 3.94 2.26
CA MET A 71 6.73 3.47 3.63
C MET A 71 7.40 4.34 4.72
N GLY A 72 8.41 5.15 4.37
CA GLY A 72 9.04 6.09 5.30
C GLY A 72 8.09 7.18 5.82
N CYS A 73 6.98 7.46 5.12
CA CYS A 73 5.96 8.42 5.56
C CYS A 73 4.85 7.79 6.42
N LEU A 74 4.85 6.46 6.57
CA LEU A 74 3.73 5.74 7.18
C LEU A 74 3.61 6.03 8.68
N SER A 75 4.68 5.82 9.44
CA SER A 75 4.62 5.94 10.90
C SER A 75 4.31 7.37 11.35
N GLU A 76 4.98 8.39 10.80
CA GLU A 76 4.80 9.77 11.23
C GLU A 76 3.52 10.41 10.65
N PHE A 77 3.27 10.23 9.35
CA PHE A 77 2.21 10.96 8.65
C PHE A 77 0.95 10.13 8.38
N GLY A 78 0.99 8.82 8.64
CA GLY A 78 -0.10 7.89 8.33
C GLY A 78 -0.29 7.73 6.83
N LYS A 79 0.80 7.90 6.04
CA LYS A 79 0.76 7.96 4.59
C LYS A 79 1.59 6.86 3.95
N VAL A 80 0.99 6.15 3.00
CA VAL A 80 1.66 5.11 2.22
C VAL A 80 1.20 5.18 0.77
N GLY A 81 2.09 4.81 -0.14
CA GLY A 81 1.75 4.60 -1.53
C GLY A 81 1.57 3.12 -1.82
N LEU A 82 0.71 2.78 -2.78
CA LEU A 82 0.58 1.42 -3.27
C LEU A 82 0.32 1.36 -4.78
N THR A 83 0.66 0.23 -5.38
CA THR A 83 0.29 -0.13 -6.76
C THR A 83 -0.25 -1.55 -6.75
N SER A 84 -1.52 -1.71 -7.07
CA SER A 84 -2.22 -2.99 -7.20
C SER A 84 -2.34 -3.36 -8.67
N ILE A 85 -1.92 -4.58 -9.04
CA ILE A 85 -1.80 -5.04 -10.42
C ILE A 85 -2.67 -6.29 -10.60
N GLY A 86 -3.46 -6.34 -11.67
CA GLY A 86 -4.31 -7.48 -12.04
C GLY A 86 -4.26 -7.78 -13.55
N ASP A 87 -4.80 -8.94 -13.92
CA ASP A 87 -5.09 -9.36 -15.30
C ASP A 87 -6.39 -8.77 -15.84
N SER A 88 -7.23 -8.20 -14.96
CA SER A 88 -8.37 -7.35 -15.31
C SER A 88 -8.42 -6.09 -14.44
N LEU A 89 -9.24 -5.12 -14.82
CA LEU A 89 -9.45 -3.91 -14.02
C LEU A 89 -10.09 -4.26 -12.67
N GLU A 90 -11.09 -5.14 -12.68
CA GLU A 90 -11.80 -5.60 -11.49
C GLU A 90 -10.87 -6.33 -10.52
N GLU A 91 -9.93 -7.12 -11.03
CA GLU A 91 -8.93 -7.79 -10.19
C GLU A 91 -7.97 -6.76 -9.56
N ALA A 92 -7.49 -5.79 -10.34
CA ALA A 92 -6.63 -4.73 -9.83
C ALA A 92 -7.33 -3.90 -8.73
N GLU A 93 -8.61 -3.57 -8.94
CA GLU A 93 -9.45 -2.91 -7.94
C GLU A 93 -9.70 -3.80 -6.72
N GLY A 94 -9.93 -5.11 -6.91
CA GLY A 94 -10.11 -6.06 -5.82
C GLY A 94 -8.86 -6.15 -4.92
N HIS A 95 -7.67 -6.19 -5.52
CA HIS A 95 -6.40 -6.12 -4.80
C HIS A 95 -6.26 -4.81 -4.02
N TYR A 96 -6.62 -3.67 -4.63
CA TYR A 96 -6.60 -2.36 -4.00
C TYR A 96 -7.51 -2.28 -2.78
N GLN A 97 -8.77 -2.68 -2.94
CA GLN A 97 -9.77 -2.64 -1.85
C GLN A 97 -9.38 -3.57 -0.71
N ARG A 98 -8.84 -4.76 -1.01
CA ARG A 98 -8.37 -5.68 0.02
C ARG A 98 -7.18 -5.11 0.80
N ALA A 99 -6.26 -4.43 0.13
CA ALA A 99 -5.13 -3.78 0.79
C ALA A 99 -5.60 -2.69 1.77
N ILE A 100 -6.58 -1.87 1.39
CA ILE A 100 -7.17 -0.86 2.28
C ILE A 100 -7.88 -1.52 3.45
N ALA A 101 -8.73 -2.52 3.20
CA ALA A 101 -9.49 -3.19 4.25
C ALA A 101 -8.59 -3.80 5.33
N VAL A 102 -7.46 -4.40 4.93
CA VAL A 102 -6.48 -4.95 5.87
C VAL A 102 -5.80 -3.84 6.67
N LEU A 103 -5.38 -2.75 6.03
CA LEU A 103 -4.79 -1.60 6.72
C LEU A 103 -5.76 -1.00 7.75
N ASP A 104 -7.03 -0.84 7.38
CA ASP A 104 -8.07 -0.33 8.26
C ASP A 104 -8.33 -1.28 9.45
N GLN A 105 -8.41 -2.58 9.20
CA GLN A 105 -8.65 -3.57 10.24
C GLN A 105 -7.52 -3.62 11.28
N GLU A 106 -6.27 -3.68 10.81
CA GLU A 106 -5.11 -3.82 11.68
C GLU A 106 -4.87 -2.56 12.52
N THR A 107 -5.16 -1.38 11.97
CA THR A 107 -5.01 -0.11 12.69
C THR A 107 -6.15 0.17 13.66
N GLN A 108 -7.35 -0.39 13.43
CA GLN A 108 -8.42 -0.43 14.43
C GLN A 108 -8.07 -1.32 15.63
N VAL A 109 -7.49 -2.50 15.39
CA VAL A 109 -7.09 -3.42 16.46
C VAL A 109 -5.92 -2.85 17.29
N ARG A 110 -5.02 -2.11 16.63
CA ARG A 110 -3.84 -1.46 17.24
C ARG A 110 -4.12 -0.11 17.88
N SER A 111 -5.37 0.28 18.08
CA SER A 111 -5.71 1.47 18.87
C SER A 111 -5.87 1.09 20.35
N PRO A 112 -4.81 1.05 21.20
CA PRO A 112 -5.02 1.24 22.62
C PRO A 112 -5.50 2.69 22.80
N GLN A 113 -6.32 2.92 23.83
CA GLN A 113 -6.71 4.27 24.24
C GLN A 113 -5.54 5.24 24.07
N ALA A 114 -5.67 6.23 23.17
CA ALA A 114 -4.69 7.29 23.08
C ALA A 114 -4.69 8.00 24.44
N GLU A 115 -3.74 7.68 25.31
CA GLU A 115 -3.49 8.52 26.47
C GLU A 115 -3.13 9.91 25.91
N PRO A 116 -3.82 10.97 26.36
CA PRO A 116 -3.47 12.31 25.95
C PRO A 116 -2.00 12.53 26.33
N LEU A 117 -1.22 13.06 25.37
CA LEU A 117 0.13 13.53 25.63
C LEU A 117 0.09 14.35 26.92
N PRO A 118 0.94 14.05 27.93
CA PRO A 118 0.97 14.86 29.14
C PRO A 118 1.24 16.31 28.73
N ASP A 119 0.45 17.23 29.29
CA ASP A 119 0.64 18.66 29.10
C ASP A 119 2.12 18.97 29.32
N PRO A 120 2.77 19.76 28.44
CA PRO A 120 4.17 20.13 28.66
C PRO A 120 4.23 20.91 29.97
N GLU A 121 4.72 20.27 31.03
CA GLU A 121 4.99 20.92 32.30
C GLU A 121 6.01 22.03 32.04
N LEU A 122 5.49 23.26 31.91
CA LEU A 122 6.32 24.46 31.91
C LEU A 122 7.13 24.43 33.21
N PRO A 123 8.46 24.58 33.16
CA PRO A 123 9.27 24.59 34.36
C PRO A 123 8.80 25.74 35.26
N MET A 124 8.18 25.38 36.38
CA MET A 124 7.85 26.31 37.47
C MET A 124 9.17 26.70 38.15
N GLY A 125 9.70 27.87 37.80
CA GLY A 125 10.83 28.45 38.50
C GLY A 125 11.45 29.66 37.79
N TRP A 126 11.01 30.85 38.20
CA TRP A 126 11.91 31.99 38.39
C TRP A 126 12.62 31.83 39.73
#